data_AF-A0AA86IPB0-F1
#
_entry.id   AF-A0AA86IPB0-F1
#
_cell.length_a   1.000
_cell.length_b   1.000
_cell.length_c   1.000
_cell.angle_alpha   90.00
_cell.angle_beta   90.00
_cell.angle_gamma   90.00
#
_symmetry.space_group_name_H-M   'P 1'
#
loop_
_entity.id
_entity.type
_entity.pdbx_description
1 polymer ?
#
loop_
_entity_poly.entity_id
_entity_poly.type
_entity_poly.pdbx_seq_one_letter_code
_entity_poly.pdbx_strand_id
1 'polypeptide(L)'
;MNAAQQRILKYVTKNQPVTVAMIAQHAGVSRSHYYAESLQLRMKGILKSVTGIGVFAGEAAYKEWLENGGRNQISENARDANAKRTNLAKSGDDDWRPTCKPYNRNKNCVVDEYMRSPFRERMMMVYGRRA
;
A
#
# COMPACT_ATOMS: atom_id res chain seq x y z
N MET A 1 25.25 -16.15 17.19
CA MET A 1 23.82 -15.77 17.20
C MET A 1 23.62 -14.88 18.42
N ASN A 2 23.10 -13.67 18.25
CA ASN A 2 23.05 -12.65 19.32
C ASN A 2 21.83 -12.85 20.26
N ALA A 3 21.86 -12.28 21.47
CA ALA A 3 20.78 -12.39 22.45
C ALA A 3 19.44 -11.81 21.93
N ALA A 4 19.49 -10.74 21.13
CA ALA A 4 18.31 -10.21 20.44
C ALA A 4 17.74 -11.21 19.42
N GLN A 5 18.61 -11.86 18.63
CA GLN A 5 18.22 -12.88 17.63
C GLN A 5 17.57 -14.10 18.28
N GLN A 6 18.08 -14.56 19.42
CA GLN A 6 17.50 -15.68 20.15
C GLN A 6 16.10 -15.36 20.71
N ARG A 7 15.91 -14.16 21.26
CA ARG A 7 14.58 -13.69 21.73
C ARG A 7 13.57 -13.63 20.60
N ILE A 8 13.98 -13.07 19.45
CA ILE A 8 13.15 -13.02 18.24
C ILE A 8 12.76 -14.44 17.81
N LEU A 9 13.74 -15.35 17.69
CA LEU A 9 13.47 -16.71 17.23
C LEU A 9 12.53 -17.46 18.18
N LYS A 10 12.79 -17.40 19.49
CA LYS A 10 11.96 -18.04 20.53
C LYS A 10 10.50 -17.57 20.47
N TYR A 11 10.28 -16.30 20.16
CA TYR A 11 8.94 -15.74 20.07
C TYR A 11 8.23 -16.15 18.77
N VAL A 12 8.95 -16.15 17.65
CA VAL A 12 8.39 -16.57 16.34
C VAL A 12 8.03 -18.05 16.33
N THR A 13 8.87 -18.93 16.88
CA THR A 13 8.60 -20.38 16.90
C THR A 13 7.32 -20.73 17.67
N LYS A 14 6.99 -19.97 18.72
CA LYS A 14 5.80 -20.22 19.54
C LYS A 14 4.50 -19.69 18.93
N ASN A 15 4.56 -18.59 18.17
CA ASN A 15 3.36 -17.81 17.79
C ASN A 15 3.18 -17.60 16.27
N GLN A 16 3.96 -18.27 15.43
CA GLN A 16 3.89 -18.12 13.98
C GLN A 16 2.48 -18.38 13.40
N PRO A 17 1.99 -17.59 12.43
CA PRO A 17 2.60 -16.38 11.86
C PRO A 17 2.54 -15.16 12.79
N VAL A 18 3.65 -14.41 12.91
CA VAL A 18 3.71 -13.20 13.77
C VAL A 18 4.02 -11.95 12.95
N THR A 19 3.43 -10.81 13.33
CA THR A 19 3.76 -9.50 12.76
C THR A 19 5.04 -8.91 13.36
N VAL A 20 5.75 -8.12 12.56
CA VAL A 20 6.98 -7.43 13.00
C VAL A 20 6.76 -6.55 14.23
N ALA A 21 5.60 -5.91 14.34
CA ALA A 21 5.26 -5.05 15.48
C ALA A 21 5.23 -5.85 16.79
N MET A 22 4.55 -7.00 16.80
CA MET A 22 4.48 -7.87 17.98
C MET A 22 5.85 -8.45 18.35
N ILE A 23 6.66 -8.82 17.35
CA ILE A 23 8.01 -9.32 17.57
C ILE A 23 8.89 -8.23 18.21
N ALA A 24 8.86 -7.01 17.67
CA ALA A 24 9.64 -5.88 18.19
C ALA A 24 9.24 -5.55 19.64
N GLN A 25 7.94 -5.53 19.93
CA GLN A 25 7.42 -5.32 21.28
C GLN A 25 7.89 -6.40 22.26
N HIS A 26 7.76 -7.68 21.91
CA HIS A 26 8.11 -8.78 22.81
C HIS A 26 9.64 -8.98 22.93
N ALA A 27 10.39 -8.73 21.86
CA ALA A 27 11.85 -8.80 21.90
C ALA A 27 12.46 -7.62 22.67
N GLY A 28 11.70 -6.56 22.96
CA GLY A 28 12.19 -5.34 23.59
C GLY A 28 13.20 -4.61 22.70
N VAL A 29 12.94 -4.59 21.39
CA VAL A 29 13.86 -4.09 20.37
C VAL A 29 13.15 -3.07 19.49
N SER A 30 13.82 -1.97 19.16
CA SER A 30 13.28 -0.99 18.21
C SER A 30 13.05 -1.63 16.84
N ARG A 31 12.05 -1.12 16.10
CA ARG A 31 11.69 -1.67 14.78
C ARG A 31 12.88 -1.65 13.80
N SER A 32 13.70 -0.59 13.84
CA SER A 32 14.91 -0.47 13.03
C SER A 32 15.96 -1.53 13.38
N HIS A 33 16.20 -1.76 14.67
CA HIS A 33 17.16 -2.77 15.12
C HIS A 33 16.67 -4.20 14.81
N TYR A 34 15.35 -4.45 14.86
CA TYR A 34 14.77 -5.71 14.37
C TYR A 34 15.10 -5.96 12.90
N TYR A 35 15.01 -4.96 12.02
CA TYR A 35 15.32 -5.17 10.60
C TYR A 35 16.78 -5.55 10.35
N ALA A 36 17.72 -4.93 11.09
CA ALA A 36 19.13 -5.27 11.01
C ALA A 36 19.39 -6.73 11.47
N GLU A 37 18.81 -7.12 12.61
CA GLU A 37 19.01 -8.46 13.18
C GLU A 37 18.29 -9.55 12.38
N SER A 38 17.05 -9.30 11.95
CA SER A 38 16.26 -10.26 11.15
C SER A 38 16.81 -10.45 9.74
N LEU A 39 17.54 -9.47 9.19
CA LEU A 39 18.22 -9.62 7.90
C LEU A 39 19.24 -10.77 7.97
N GLN A 40 20.06 -10.82 9.02
CA GLN A 40 21.03 -11.90 9.20
C GLN A 40 20.36 -13.27 9.35
N LEU A 41 19.24 -13.33 10.08
CA LEU A 41 18.48 -14.58 10.26
C LEU A 41 17.80 -15.05 8.98
N ARG A 42 17.33 -14.12 8.14
CA ARG A 42 16.76 -14.42 6.81
C ARG A 42 17.82 -14.90 5.83
N MET A 43 19.00 -14.27 5.82
CA MET A 43 20.13 -14.70 5.00
C MET A 43 20.60 -16.11 5.35
N LYS A 44 20.50 -16.51 6.62
CA LYS A 44 20.79 -17.87 7.08
C LYS A 44 19.64 -18.87 6.86
N GLY A 45 18.50 -18.45 6.31
CA GLY A 45 17.33 -19.30 6.11
C GLY A 45 16.58 -19.68 7.40
N ILE A 46 16.96 -19.14 8.56
CA ILE A 46 16.36 -19.45 9.87
C ILE A 46 14.99 -18.79 10.01
N LEU A 47 14.81 -17.60 9.43
CA LEU A 47 13.54 -16.90 9.39
C LEU A 47 13.06 -16.73 7.96
N LYS A 48 11.75 -16.85 7.77
CA LYS A 48 11.08 -16.51 6.50
C LYS A 48 10.06 -15.42 6.75
N SER A 49 10.27 -14.25 6.13
CA SER A 49 9.28 -13.16 6.14
C SER A 49 8.44 -13.23 4.88
N VAL A 50 7.12 -13.32 5.03
CA VAL A 50 6.16 -13.33 3.92
C VAL A 50 5.30 -12.08 3.99
N THR A 51 5.33 -11.29 2.92
CA THR A 51 4.57 -10.04 2.82
C THR A 51 3.07 -10.30 2.97
N GLY A 52 2.40 -9.47 3.77
CA GLY A 52 0.95 -9.58 4.01
C GLY A 52 0.53 -10.66 5.00
N ILE A 53 1.43 -11.58 5.39
CA ILE A 53 1.12 -12.69 6.31
C ILE A 53 1.87 -12.52 7.63
N GLY A 54 3.21 -12.41 7.58
CA GLY A 54 4.02 -12.32 8.78
C GLY A 54 5.37 -13.02 8.66
N VAL A 55 5.93 -13.38 9.82
CA VAL A 55 7.26 -14.00 9.96
C VAL A 55 7.12 -15.41 10.52
N PHE A 56 7.89 -16.33 9.96
CA PHE A 56 7.91 -17.77 10.27
C PHE A 56 9.31 -18.25 10.66
N ALA A 57 9.37 -19.34 11.43
CA ALA A 57 10.61 -20.05 11.76
C ALA A 57 11.09 -20.90 10.58
N GLY A 58 11.53 -20.21 9.52
CA GLY A 58 12.08 -20.82 8.32
C GLY A 58 11.03 -21.22 7.30
N GLU A 59 11.48 -21.90 6.25
CA GLU A 59 10.62 -22.28 5.12
C GLU A 59 9.73 -23.49 5.42
N ALA A 60 10.22 -24.45 6.21
CA ALA A 60 9.45 -25.63 6.58
C ALA A 60 8.18 -25.25 7.36
N ALA A 61 8.32 -24.39 8.37
CA ALA A 61 7.19 -23.89 9.17
C ALA A 61 6.15 -23.14 8.33
N TYR A 62 6.60 -22.41 7.30
CA TYR A 62 5.69 -21.74 6.38
C TYR A 62 4.90 -22.74 5.52
N LYS A 63 5.54 -23.80 5.03
CA LYS A 63 4.87 -24.84 4.24
C LYS A 63 3.87 -25.63 5.08
N GLU A 64 4.25 -26.02 6.29
CA GLU A 64 3.36 -26.69 7.23
C GLU A 64 2.14 -25.82 7.55
N TRP A 65 2.34 -24.52 7.79
CA TRP A 65 1.23 -23.59 7.99
C TRP A 65 0.32 -23.47 6.75
N LEU A 66 0.87 -23.47 5.53
CA LEU A 66 0.08 -23.45 4.30
C LEU A 66 -0.79 -24.70 4.15
N GLU A 67 -0.28 -25.86 4.55
CA GLU A 67 -0.98 -27.14 4.51
C GLU A 67 -2.08 -27.22 5.59
N ASN A 68 -1.80 -26.69 6.79
CA ASN A 68 -2.72 -26.66 7.92
C ASN A 68 -3.76 -25.53 7.87
N GLY A 69 -4.19 -25.13 6.68
CA GLY A 69 -5.29 -24.16 6.48
C GLY A 69 -4.86 -22.71 6.22
N GLY A 70 -3.56 -22.40 6.22
CA GLY A 70 -3.08 -21.05 5.89
C GLY A 70 -3.50 -20.59 4.49
N ARG A 71 -3.66 -21.51 3.53
CA ARG A 71 -4.21 -21.20 2.20
C ARG A 71 -5.64 -20.66 2.24
N ASN A 72 -6.48 -21.22 3.10
CA ASN A 72 -7.87 -20.79 3.25
C ASN A 72 -7.91 -19.40 3.87
N GLN A 73 -7.09 -19.16 4.90
CA GLN A 73 -6.98 -17.85 5.54
C GLN A 73 -6.52 -16.76 4.55
N ILE A 74 -5.56 -17.05 3.66
CA ILE A 74 -5.15 -16.11 2.60
C ILE A 74 -6.33 -15.80 1.65
N SER A 75 -7.09 -16.83 1.27
CA SER A 75 -8.24 -16.66 0.37
C SER A 75 -9.34 -15.81 1.00
N GLU A 76 -9.68 -16.05 2.27
CA GLU A 76 -10.65 -15.28 3.03
C GLU A 76 -10.22 -13.83 3.19
N ASN A 77 -8.96 -13.59 3.60
CA ASN A 77 -8.41 -12.25 3.69
C ASN A 77 -8.47 -11.49 2.35
N ALA A 78 -8.23 -12.18 1.23
CA ALA A 78 -8.34 -11.60 -0.10
C ALA A 78 -9.80 -11.27 -0.47
N ARG A 79 -10.76 -12.14 -0.12
CA ARG A 79 -12.19 -11.89 -0.31
C ARG A 79 -12.65 -10.69 0.51
N ASP A 80 -12.26 -10.61 1.78
CA ASP A 80 -12.60 -9.50 2.67
C ASP A 80 -12.01 -8.18 2.19
N ALA A 81 -10.75 -8.20 1.74
CA ALA A 81 -10.12 -7.02 1.15
C ALA A 81 -10.87 -6.55 -0.10
N ASN A 82 -11.29 -7.48 -0.97
CA ASN A 82 -12.08 -7.15 -2.16
C ASN A 82 -13.48 -6.65 -1.81
N ALA A 83 -14.16 -7.24 -0.84
CA ALA A 83 -15.47 -6.77 -0.36
C ALA A 83 -15.41 -5.35 0.23
N LYS A 84 -14.31 -5.01 0.92
CA LYS A 84 -14.07 -3.62 1.36
C LYS A 84 -13.85 -2.68 0.17
N ARG A 85 -13.14 -3.12 -0.88
CA ARG A 85 -12.92 -2.32 -2.09
C ARG A 85 -14.18 -2.13 -2.93
N THR A 86 -15.12 -3.08 -2.95
CA THR A 86 -16.39 -2.89 -3.66
C THR A 86 -17.29 -1.86 -2.97
N ASN A 87 -17.17 -1.73 -1.65
CA ASN A 87 -17.92 -0.75 -0.85
C ASN A 87 -17.25 0.63 -0.77
N LEU A 88 -15.95 0.73 -1.12
CA LEU A 88 -15.37 2.01 -1.49
C LEU A 88 -15.89 2.33 -2.90
N ALA A 89 -16.84 3.27 -2.99
CA ALA A 89 -17.14 3.91 -4.27
C ALA A 89 -15.80 4.22 -4.93
N LYS A 90 -15.56 3.65 -6.12
CA LYS A 90 -14.40 4.06 -6.93
C LYS A 90 -14.54 5.56 -7.06
N SER A 91 -13.70 6.32 -6.35
CA SER A 91 -13.52 7.73 -6.66
C SER A 91 -13.20 7.73 -8.15
N GLY A 92 -14.08 8.26 -8.98
CA GLY A 92 -13.98 8.26 -10.44
C GLY A 92 -12.83 9.13 -10.96
N ASP A 93 -11.76 9.21 -10.18
CA ASP A 93 -10.55 10.00 -10.33
C ASP A 93 -9.36 9.03 -10.43
N ASP A 94 -9.50 7.96 -11.23
CA ASP A 94 -8.34 7.23 -11.73
C ASP A 94 -7.57 8.18 -12.68
N ASP A 95 -6.80 9.08 -12.07
CA ASP A 95 -6.01 10.14 -12.69
C ASP A 95 -4.73 9.61 -13.37
N TRP A 96 -4.76 8.38 -13.89
CA TRP A 96 -3.74 7.91 -14.81
C TRP A 96 -4.13 8.21 -16.27
N ARG A 97 -4.24 9.52 -16.54
CA ARG A 97 -4.23 10.25 -17.83
C ARG A 97 -5.20 9.77 -18.95
N PRO A 98 -5.89 10.72 -19.59
CA PRO A 98 -5.19 11.52 -20.60
C PRO A 98 -5.21 13.00 -20.23
N THR A 99 -4.13 13.70 -20.57
CA THR A 99 -3.95 15.16 -20.49
C THR A 99 -4.97 15.98 -21.30
N CYS A 100 -6.11 15.37 -21.67
CA CYS A 100 -7.21 15.95 -22.43
C CYS A 100 -8.53 15.35 -21.91
N LYS A 101 -8.87 15.53 -20.62
CA LYS A 101 -10.28 15.40 -20.22
C LYS A 101 -11.05 16.50 -20.99
N PRO A 102 -12.16 16.20 -21.69
CA PRO A 102 -12.92 17.23 -22.40
C PRO A 102 -13.35 18.33 -21.42
N TYR A 103 -13.36 19.58 -21.89
CA TYR A 103 -13.71 20.74 -21.06
C TYR A 103 -15.04 20.51 -20.35
N ASN A 104 -15.02 20.56 -19.02
CA ASN A 104 -16.21 20.46 -18.19
C ASN A 104 -16.52 21.82 -17.58
N ARG A 105 -17.52 22.50 -18.16
CA ARG A 105 -18.01 23.82 -17.74
C ARG A 105 -18.36 23.89 -16.24
N ASN A 106 -18.92 22.82 -15.68
CA ASN A 106 -19.38 22.81 -14.29
C ASN A 106 -18.22 22.71 -13.29
N LYS A 107 -17.04 22.27 -13.72
CA LYS A 107 -15.84 22.12 -12.88
C LYS A 107 -14.77 23.17 -13.15
N ASN A 108 -14.76 23.78 -14.32
CA ASN A 108 -13.79 24.81 -14.71
C ASN A 108 -14.50 25.94 -15.48
N CYS A 109 -14.84 27.03 -14.79
CA CYS A 109 -15.54 28.18 -15.37
C CYS A 109 -14.60 29.22 -16.02
N VAL A 110 -13.28 29.03 -15.90
CA VAL A 110 -12.26 30.02 -16.31
C VAL A 110 -12.38 30.37 -17.80
N VAL A 111 -12.69 29.39 -18.65
CA VAL A 111 -12.88 29.63 -20.09
C VAL A 111 -14.13 30.47 -20.34
N ASP A 112 -15.25 30.16 -19.67
CA ASP A 112 -16.50 30.91 -19.80
C ASP A 112 -16.35 32.38 -19.31
N GLU A 113 -15.67 32.58 -18.19
CA GLU A 113 -15.38 33.90 -17.64
C GLU A 113 -14.47 34.71 -18.58
N TYR A 114 -13.42 34.08 -19.11
CA TYR A 114 -12.54 34.72 -20.10
C TYR A 114 -13.32 35.09 -21.37
N MET A 115 -14.18 34.20 -21.87
CA MET A 115 -14.98 34.41 -23.08
C MET A 115 -15.93 35.62 -22.93
N ARG A 116 -16.42 35.89 -21.72
CA ARG A 116 -17.30 37.02 -21.36
C ARG A 116 -16.54 38.27 -20.89
N SER A 117 -15.22 38.19 -20.70
CA SER A 117 -14.46 39.29 -20.11
C SER A 117 -14.32 40.49 -21.06
N PRO A 118 -14.35 41.74 -20.53
CA PRO A 118 -14.08 42.94 -21.32
C PRO A 118 -12.67 42.98 -21.91
N PHE A 119 -11.74 42.25 -21.30
CA PHE A 119 -10.37 42.14 -21.80
C PHE A 119 -10.31 41.40 -23.14
N ARG A 120 -10.97 40.24 -23.23
CA ARG A 120 -11.06 39.48 -24.49
C ARG A 120 -11.79 40.29 -25.55
N GLU A 121 -12.83 41.01 -25.17
CA GLU A 121 -13.58 41.91 -26.06
C GLU A 121 -12.66 42.96 -26.71
N ARG A 122 -11.83 43.63 -25.91
CA ARG A 122 -10.81 44.59 -26.41
C ARG A 122 -9.77 43.91 -27.30
N MET A 123 -9.26 42.74 -26.90
CA MET A 123 -8.33 41.95 -27.72
C MET A 123 -8.92 41.63 -29.10
N MET A 124 -10.19 41.21 -29.17
CA MET A 124 -10.84 40.88 -30.45
C MET A 124 -11.08 42.12 -31.33
N MET A 125 -11.30 43.30 -30.75
CA MET A 125 -11.34 44.57 -31.51
C MET A 125 -9.99 44.90 -32.14
N VAL A 126 -8.88 44.72 -31.41
CA VAL A 126 -7.52 45.00 -31.92
C VAL A 126 -7.19 44.13 -33.12
N TYR A 127 -7.62 42.87 -33.11
CA TYR A 127 -7.39 41.94 -34.23
C TYR A 127 -8.50 41.97 -35.30
N GLY A 128 -9.44 42.93 -35.25
CA GLY A 128 -10.50 43.11 -36.25
C GLY A 128 -11.46 41.93 -36.40
N ARG A 129 -11.58 41.05 -35.39
CA ARG A 129 -12.42 39.84 -35.42
C ARG A 129 -13.81 40.05 -34.83
N ARG A 130 -14.16 41.30 -34.53
CA ARG A 130 -15.49 41.65 -34.04
C ARG A 130 -16.30 42.17 -35.24
N ALA A 131 -17.24 41.34 -35.71
CA ALA A 131 -18.37 41.84 -36.51
C ALA A 131 -19.41 42.46 -35.57
#